data_AF-A0A6A6X7D8-F1
#
_entry.id   AF-A0A6A6X7D8-F1
#
_cell.length_a   1.000
_cell.length_b   1.000
_cell.length_c   1.000
_cell.angle_alpha   90.00
_cell.angle_beta   90.00
_cell.angle_gamma   90.00
#
_symmetry.space_group_name_H-M   'P 1'
#
loop_
_entity.id
_entity.type
_entity.pdbx_description
1 polymer ?
#
loop_
_entity_poly.entity_id
_entity_poly.type
_entity_poly.pdbx_seq_one_letter_code
_entity_poly.pdbx_strand_id
1 'polypeptide(L)'
;MGEEAKDYELMGHPSEELDAAWEHLMQDFFTEVPYEYVESVGRLDEGIPTASGNFLATYSFMHQLHCLKRVHHSYWPERYFPNTTEEEKVRLQEHNLHCLQMLLKAIMCHADTVPETLRWVEESKFPLGNRTSPHECVNWDTLMNGMRKNRVNPFKPGVLVHPKLGPVVPDGRNTVIEDKDRHRFVINGTSVLVSELEKDGR
;
A
#
# COMPACT_ATOMS: atom_id res chain seq x y z
N MET A 1 -18.63 -24.04 0.97
CA MET A 1 -17.21 -23.96 1.37
C MET A 1 -16.53 -23.22 0.22
N GLY A 2 -16.25 -21.92 0.42
CA GLY A 2 -16.11 -20.96 -0.68
C GLY A 2 -14.90 -21.22 -1.56
N GLU A 3 -15.16 -21.42 -2.86
CA GLU A 3 -14.16 -21.35 -3.93
C GLU A 3 -13.56 -19.93 -4.01
N GLU A 4 -12.29 -19.85 -4.44
CA GLU A 4 -11.55 -18.65 -4.91
C GLU A 4 -10.70 -17.81 -3.94
N ALA A 5 -10.46 -18.19 -2.68
CA ALA A 5 -9.49 -17.46 -1.82
C ALA A 5 -8.08 -18.09 -1.75
N LYS A 6 -7.89 -19.31 -2.27
CA LYS A 6 -6.64 -20.07 -2.08
C LYS A 6 -5.54 -19.79 -3.12
N ASP A 7 -5.88 -19.26 -4.29
CA ASP A 7 -5.00 -19.34 -5.47
C ASP A 7 -4.62 -17.97 -6.07
N TYR A 8 -4.76 -16.87 -5.31
CA TYR A 8 -4.29 -15.56 -5.76
C TYR A 8 -3.00 -15.20 -5.02
N GLU A 9 -1.91 -14.93 -5.74
CA GLU A 9 -0.54 -14.73 -5.21
C GLU A 9 -0.45 -13.70 -4.06
N LEU A 10 -1.37 -12.73 -4.03
CA LEU A 10 -1.42 -11.66 -3.03
C LEU A 10 -2.52 -11.83 -1.97
N MET A 11 -3.22 -12.97 -1.95
CA MET A 11 -4.31 -13.24 -1.01
C MET A 11 -4.23 -14.66 -0.43
N GLY A 12 -4.92 -14.89 0.68
CA GLY A 12 -4.95 -16.19 1.36
C GLY A 12 -4.45 -16.10 2.80
N HIS A 13 -4.12 -17.24 3.39
CA HIS A 13 -3.54 -17.27 4.74
C HIS A 13 -2.11 -16.71 4.73
N PRO A 14 -1.68 -16.04 5.82
CA PRO A 14 -0.31 -15.57 5.95
C PRO A 14 0.73 -16.67 5.73
N SER A 15 1.76 -16.35 4.96
CA SER A 15 2.91 -17.21 4.70
C SER A 15 4.11 -16.34 4.33
N GLU A 16 5.33 -16.89 4.42
CA GLU A 16 6.54 -16.19 3.98
C GLU A 16 6.49 -15.86 2.47
N GLU A 17 5.86 -16.72 1.67
CA GLU A 17 5.68 -16.51 0.23
C GLU A 17 4.75 -15.32 -0.05
N LEU A 18 3.61 -15.23 0.65
CA LEU A 18 2.68 -14.11 0.55
C LEU A 18 3.34 -12.79 0.97
N ASP A 19 4.11 -12.82 2.06
CA ASP A 19 4.83 -11.65 2.57
C ASP A 19 5.90 -11.18 1.57
N ALA A 20 6.63 -12.11 0.96
CA ALA A 20 7.59 -11.81 -0.09
C ALA A 20 6.92 -11.25 -1.35
N ALA A 21 5.77 -11.77 -1.76
CA ALA A 21 5.01 -11.27 -2.91
C ALA A 21 4.52 -9.83 -2.67
N TRP A 22 3.96 -9.56 -1.49
CA TRP A 22 3.58 -8.20 -1.10
C TRP A 22 4.78 -7.25 -1.03
N GLU A 23 5.90 -7.67 -0.44
CA GLU A 23 7.11 -6.85 -0.37
C GLU A 23 7.66 -6.55 -1.77
N HIS A 24 7.69 -7.54 -2.66
CA HIS A 24 8.14 -7.37 -4.03
C HIS A 24 7.30 -6.33 -4.78
N LEU A 25 5.98 -6.41 -4.68
CA LEU A 25 5.06 -5.44 -5.29
C LEU A 25 5.23 -4.04 -4.68
N MET A 26 5.31 -3.96 -3.36
CA MET A 26 5.38 -2.70 -2.64
C MET A 26 6.70 -1.95 -2.88
N GLN A 27 7.79 -2.59 -3.30
CA GLN A 27 9.04 -1.88 -3.66
C GLN A 27 8.86 -0.78 -4.72
N ASP A 28 7.82 -0.89 -5.56
CA ASP A 28 7.51 0.07 -6.62
C ASP A 28 6.48 1.13 -6.19
N PHE A 29 6.19 1.26 -4.89
CA PHE A 29 5.13 2.15 -4.37
C PHE A 29 5.36 3.63 -4.71
N PHE A 30 6.60 4.11 -4.60
CA PHE A 30 6.95 5.49 -4.95
C PHE A 30 7.57 5.55 -6.33
N THR A 31 7.20 6.57 -7.09
CA THR A 31 7.66 6.78 -8.44
C THR A 31 7.88 8.25 -8.72
N GLU A 32 8.66 8.52 -9.74
CA GLU A 32 8.85 9.85 -10.29
C GLU A 32 7.82 10.11 -11.39
N VAL A 33 7.11 11.25 -11.32
CA VAL A 33 6.18 11.73 -12.34
C VAL A 33 6.72 13.00 -13.01
N PRO A 34 6.48 13.18 -14.32
CA PRO A 34 7.01 14.32 -15.05
C PRO A 34 6.59 15.68 -14.47
N TYR A 35 7.46 16.68 -14.61
CA TYR A 35 7.16 18.07 -14.25
C TYR A 35 5.85 18.55 -14.88
N GLU A 36 5.65 18.27 -16.16
CA GLU A 36 4.50 18.73 -16.94
C GLU A 36 3.18 18.18 -16.38
N TYR A 37 3.20 16.96 -15.82
CA TYR A 37 2.03 16.41 -15.16
C TYR A 37 1.68 17.19 -13.90
N VAL A 38 2.66 17.45 -13.03
CA VAL A 38 2.45 18.19 -11.77
C VAL A 38 2.04 19.64 -12.03
N GLU A 39 2.60 20.26 -13.07
CA GLU A 39 2.16 21.56 -13.57
C GLU A 39 0.70 21.53 -14.03
N SER A 40 0.32 20.54 -14.83
CA SER A 40 -1.04 20.43 -15.37
C SER A 40 -2.13 20.28 -14.30
N VAL A 41 -1.78 19.72 -13.14
CA VAL A 41 -2.69 19.57 -11.99
C VAL A 41 -2.51 20.69 -10.94
N GLY A 42 -1.66 21.68 -11.22
CA GLY A 42 -1.46 22.86 -10.39
C GLY A 42 -0.81 22.58 -9.03
N ARG A 43 0.11 21.62 -8.95
CA ARG A 43 0.71 21.17 -7.68
C ARG A 43 2.22 21.40 -7.55
N LEU A 44 2.78 22.29 -8.37
CA LEU A 44 4.23 22.57 -8.37
C LEU A 44 4.73 23.05 -6.99
N ASP A 45 3.95 23.87 -6.30
CA ASP A 45 4.32 24.44 -4.99
C ASP A 45 4.17 23.45 -3.81
N GLU A 46 3.40 22.37 -4.01
CA GLU A 46 3.14 21.34 -3.00
C GLU A 46 3.97 20.06 -3.20
N GLY A 47 4.39 19.81 -4.45
CA GLY A 47 5.11 18.61 -4.83
C GLY A 47 6.50 18.52 -4.22
N ILE A 48 6.98 17.29 -4.05
CA ILE A 48 8.37 17.02 -3.63
C ILE A 48 9.21 16.85 -4.91
N PRO A 49 10.10 17.79 -5.25
CA PRO A 49 10.95 17.66 -6.42
C PRO A 49 12.01 16.58 -6.19
N THR A 50 12.35 15.90 -7.26
CA THR A 50 13.43 14.91 -7.34
C THR A 50 14.69 15.54 -7.93
N ALA A 51 15.82 14.84 -7.85
CA ALA A 51 17.08 15.33 -8.41
C ALA A 51 17.07 15.51 -9.93
N SER A 52 16.12 14.89 -10.64
CA SER A 52 15.96 15.00 -12.09
C SER A 52 15.17 16.25 -12.53
N GLY A 53 14.53 16.96 -11.58
CA GLY A 53 13.59 18.05 -11.86
C GLY A 53 12.13 17.61 -11.99
N ASN A 54 11.87 16.30 -11.92
CA ASN A 54 10.53 15.72 -11.83
C ASN A 54 10.04 15.68 -10.38
N PHE A 55 8.89 15.04 -10.11
CA PHE A 55 8.29 15.01 -8.78
C PHE A 55 8.06 13.60 -8.25
N LEU A 56 8.22 13.43 -6.95
CA LEU A 56 7.86 12.21 -6.24
C LEU A 56 6.34 12.09 -6.14
N ALA A 57 5.82 10.90 -6.47
CA ALA A 57 4.41 10.57 -6.31
C ALA A 57 4.21 9.08 -6.01
N THR A 58 2.96 8.71 -5.73
CA THR A 58 2.47 7.33 -5.81
C THR A 58 1.25 7.32 -6.73
N TYR A 59 1.11 6.28 -7.55
CA TYR A 59 -0.13 6.11 -8.31
C TYR A 59 -1.24 5.61 -7.40
N SER A 60 -2.47 6.08 -7.63
CA SER A 60 -3.60 5.75 -6.76
C SER A 60 -3.85 4.24 -6.61
N PHE A 61 -3.60 3.43 -7.66
CA PHE A 61 -3.76 1.98 -7.59
C PHE A 61 -2.73 1.30 -6.66
N MET A 62 -1.50 1.82 -6.56
CA MET A 62 -0.51 1.33 -5.60
C MET A 62 -0.95 1.63 -4.16
N HIS A 63 -1.53 2.81 -3.93
CA HIS A 63 -2.10 3.15 -2.63
C HIS A 63 -3.33 2.28 -2.30
N GLN A 64 -4.18 1.95 -3.28
CA GLN A 64 -5.29 1.01 -3.12
C GLN A 64 -4.78 -0.40 -2.77
N LEU A 65 -3.73 -0.89 -3.43
CA LEU A 65 -3.10 -2.18 -3.10
C LEU A 65 -2.50 -2.19 -1.70
N HIS A 66 -1.85 -1.11 -1.28
CA HIS A 66 -1.40 -0.95 0.10
C HIS A 66 -2.58 -1.01 1.09
N CYS A 67 -3.69 -0.34 0.78
CA CYS A 67 -4.91 -0.40 1.60
C CYS A 67 -5.43 -1.84 1.69
N LEU A 68 -5.44 -2.59 0.58
CA LEU A 68 -5.87 -3.98 0.55
C LEU A 68 -4.95 -4.88 1.39
N LYS A 69 -3.62 -4.76 1.25
CA LYS A 69 -2.63 -5.44 2.09
C LYS A 69 -2.87 -5.17 3.57
N ARG A 70 -3.13 -3.92 3.93
CA ARG A 70 -3.40 -3.53 5.33
C ARG A 70 -4.68 -4.15 5.89
N VAL A 71 -5.76 -4.13 5.11
CA VAL A 71 -7.02 -4.77 5.51
C VAL A 71 -6.80 -6.26 5.66
N HIS A 72 -6.07 -6.91 4.75
CA HIS A 72 -5.65 -8.30 4.88
C HIS A 72 -4.90 -8.51 6.21
N HIS A 73 -3.81 -7.77 6.47
CA HIS A 73 -3.03 -7.93 7.69
C HIS A 73 -3.85 -7.75 8.97
N SER A 74 -4.91 -6.93 8.95
CA SER A 74 -5.79 -6.72 10.10
C SER A 74 -6.57 -7.96 10.54
N TYR A 75 -6.73 -8.96 9.67
CA TYR A 75 -7.33 -10.26 10.01
C TYR A 75 -6.35 -11.21 10.72
N TRP A 76 -5.04 -10.91 10.72
CA TRP A 76 -4.01 -11.71 11.39
C TRP A 76 -3.10 -10.84 12.27
N PRO A 77 -3.65 -10.14 13.27
CA PRO A 77 -2.91 -9.21 14.09
C PRO A 77 -1.80 -9.90 14.90
N GLU A 78 -1.94 -11.18 15.25
CA GLU A 78 -0.91 -11.94 15.97
C GLU A 78 0.39 -12.07 15.17
N ARG A 79 0.31 -12.14 13.84
CA ARG A 79 1.49 -12.20 12.96
C ARG A 79 2.02 -10.81 12.62
N TYR A 80 1.12 -9.92 12.20
CA TYR A 80 1.52 -8.65 11.56
C TYR A 80 1.62 -7.47 12.51
N PHE A 81 0.96 -7.55 13.67
CA PHE A 81 0.95 -6.52 14.69
C PHE A 81 1.21 -7.11 16.09
N PRO A 82 2.26 -7.94 16.28
CA PRO A 82 2.55 -8.54 17.57
C PRO A 82 2.93 -7.45 18.58
N ASN A 83 2.55 -7.64 19.85
CA ASN A 83 2.87 -6.72 20.96
C ASN A 83 2.30 -5.29 20.82
N THR A 84 1.25 -5.10 20.02
CA THR A 84 0.58 -3.80 19.84
C THR A 84 -0.16 -3.37 21.10
N THR A 85 0.12 -2.15 21.58
CA THR A 85 -0.56 -1.51 22.70
C THR A 85 -2.01 -1.12 22.37
N GLU A 86 -2.84 -0.82 23.37
CA GLU A 86 -4.23 -0.39 23.12
C GLU A 86 -4.31 0.89 22.29
N GLU A 87 -3.41 1.84 22.51
CA GLU A 87 -3.37 3.08 21.74
C GLU A 87 -3.00 2.82 20.26
N GLU A 88 -2.04 1.94 20.01
CA GLU A 88 -1.68 1.53 18.66
C GLU A 88 -2.81 0.75 17.98
N LYS A 89 -3.57 -0.09 18.71
CA LYS A 89 -4.76 -0.77 18.17
C LYS A 89 -5.81 0.22 17.67
N VAL A 90 -6.08 1.29 18.42
CA VAL A 90 -6.99 2.36 17.99
C VAL A 90 -6.48 3.01 16.70
N ARG A 91 -5.18 3.33 16.62
CA ARG A 91 -4.58 3.90 15.41
C ARG A 91 -4.63 2.95 14.21
N LEU A 92 -4.39 1.65 14.43
CA LEU A 92 -4.52 0.62 13.39
C LEU A 92 -5.95 0.59 12.86
N GLN A 93 -6.95 0.65 13.75
CA GLN A 93 -8.36 0.70 13.38
C GLN A 93 -8.72 1.95 12.57
N GLU A 94 -8.30 3.14 13.01
CA GLU A 94 -8.53 4.39 12.28
C GLU A 94 -7.93 4.35 10.88
N HIS A 95 -6.71 3.82 10.76
CA HIS A 95 -6.06 3.69 9.47
C HIS A 95 -6.77 2.65 8.58
N ASN A 96 -7.24 1.54 9.13
CA ASN A 96 -8.02 0.56 8.37
C ASN A 96 -9.35 1.16 7.86
N LEU A 97 -10.01 1.99 8.67
CA LEU A 97 -11.20 2.74 8.22
C LEU A 97 -10.88 3.72 7.10
N HIS A 98 -9.75 4.42 7.18
CA HIS A 98 -9.25 5.26 6.08
C HIS A 98 -8.98 4.45 4.81
N CYS A 99 -8.32 3.29 4.93
CA CYS A 99 -8.09 2.36 3.82
C CYS A 99 -9.40 1.92 3.16
N LEU A 100 -10.39 1.51 3.96
CA LEU A 100 -11.71 1.12 3.46
C LEU A 100 -12.42 2.27 2.76
N GLN A 101 -12.32 3.50 3.28
CA GLN A 101 -12.87 4.68 2.61
C GLN A 101 -12.19 4.94 1.27
N MET A 102 -10.87 4.78 1.18
CA MET A 102 -10.12 4.98 -0.07
C MET A 102 -10.48 3.92 -1.12
N LEU A 103 -10.60 2.65 -0.71
CA LEU A 103 -11.06 1.56 -1.57
C LEU A 103 -12.50 1.78 -2.05
N LEU A 104 -13.40 2.21 -1.16
CA LEU A 104 -14.77 2.56 -1.53
C LEU A 104 -14.80 3.66 -2.59
N LYS A 105 -14.05 4.75 -2.39
CA LYS A 105 -13.96 5.84 -3.37
C LYS A 105 -13.40 5.37 -4.72
N ALA A 106 -12.39 4.49 -4.70
CA ALA A 106 -11.82 3.91 -5.91
C ALA A 106 -12.86 3.10 -6.70
N ILE A 107 -13.61 2.23 -6.03
CA ILE A 107 -14.69 1.44 -6.64
C ILE A 107 -15.76 2.36 -7.23
N MET A 108 -16.18 3.39 -6.49
CA MET A 108 -17.19 4.34 -7.00
C MET A 108 -16.69 5.15 -8.19
N CYS A 109 -15.38 5.49 -8.22
CA CYS A 109 -14.76 6.25 -9.30
C CYS A 109 -14.55 5.41 -10.57
N HIS A 110 -14.26 4.12 -10.40
CA HIS A 110 -13.97 3.18 -11.49
C HIS A 110 -14.99 2.04 -11.50
N ALA A 111 -16.27 2.37 -11.31
CA ALA A 111 -17.32 1.38 -11.15
C ALA A 111 -17.33 0.40 -12.32
N ASP A 112 -17.17 -0.89 -12.00
CA ASP A 112 -17.32 -1.95 -12.98
C ASP A 112 -18.79 -2.06 -13.39
N THR A 113 -19.04 -1.88 -14.69
CA THR A 113 -20.40 -1.85 -15.24
C THR A 113 -20.81 -3.18 -15.87
N VAL A 114 -19.93 -4.20 -15.81
CA VAL A 114 -20.25 -5.55 -16.26
C VAL A 114 -21.30 -6.17 -15.33
N PRO A 115 -22.49 -6.55 -15.82
CA PRO A 115 -23.50 -7.15 -14.97
C PRO A 115 -23.10 -8.55 -14.53
N GLU A 116 -23.11 -8.80 -13.22
CA GLU A 116 -22.98 -10.15 -12.66
C GLU A 116 -24.33 -10.88 -12.83
N THR A 117 -24.31 -12.00 -13.55
CA THR A 117 -25.50 -12.83 -13.72
C THR A 117 -25.62 -13.83 -12.57
N LEU A 118 -26.77 -14.51 -12.46
CA LEU A 118 -26.96 -15.57 -11.47
C LEU A 118 -26.98 -16.93 -12.16
N ARG A 119 -26.44 -17.96 -11.51
CA ARG A 119 -26.49 -19.35 -11.97
C ARG A 119 -27.03 -20.28 -10.89
N TRP A 120 -27.81 -21.27 -11.31
CA TRP A 120 -28.24 -22.36 -10.42
C TRP A 120 -27.09 -23.37 -10.21
N VAL A 121 -27.03 -23.97 -9.02
CA VAL A 121 -26.11 -25.07 -8.69
C VAL A 121 -26.90 -26.24 -8.12
N GLU A 122 -26.45 -27.47 -8.34
CA GLU A 122 -27.23 -28.67 -8.03
C GLU A 122 -27.46 -28.86 -6.52
N GLU A 123 -26.49 -28.45 -5.70
CA GLU A 123 -26.46 -28.69 -4.27
C GLU A 123 -27.21 -27.62 -3.45
N SER A 124 -27.79 -26.60 -4.10
CA SER A 124 -28.44 -25.48 -3.42
C SER A 124 -29.70 -25.02 -4.12
N LYS A 125 -30.76 -24.80 -3.34
CA LYS A 125 -31.99 -24.12 -3.78
C LYS A 125 -31.81 -22.61 -4.02
N PHE A 126 -30.66 -22.05 -3.64
CA PHE A 126 -30.31 -20.64 -3.84
C PHE A 126 -29.29 -20.53 -4.99
N PRO A 127 -29.47 -19.59 -5.94
CA PRO A 127 -28.51 -19.39 -7.01
C PRO A 127 -27.24 -18.73 -6.45
N LEU A 128 -26.14 -18.86 -7.19
CA LEU A 128 -24.88 -18.17 -6.93
C LEU A 128 -24.62 -17.09 -7.97
N GLY A 129 -23.79 -16.10 -7.64
CA GLY A 129 -23.24 -15.16 -8.62
C GLY A 129 -22.41 -15.89 -9.67
N ASN A 130 -22.58 -15.50 -10.93
CA ASN A 130 -21.79 -15.97 -12.04
C ASN A 130 -20.64 -14.98 -12.30
N ARG A 131 -19.47 -15.32 -11.77
CA ARG A 131 -18.27 -14.49 -11.76
C ARG A 131 -17.36 -14.68 -12.98
N THR A 132 -17.82 -15.39 -14.01
CA THR A 132 -17.04 -15.61 -15.23
C THR A 132 -17.31 -14.55 -16.30
N SER A 133 -18.06 -13.49 -15.97
CA SER A 133 -18.29 -12.39 -16.91
C SER A 133 -16.95 -11.75 -17.29
N PRO A 134 -16.73 -11.43 -18.58
CA PRO A 134 -15.48 -10.79 -18.99
C PRO A 134 -15.46 -9.33 -18.51
N HIS A 135 -14.35 -8.94 -17.89
CA HIS A 135 -14.09 -7.58 -17.41
C HIS A 135 -13.06 -6.88 -18.30
N GLU A 136 -13.15 -5.56 -18.44
CA GLU A 136 -12.10 -4.77 -19.09
C GLU A 136 -10.98 -4.50 -18.08
N CYS A 137 -9.78 -4.99 -18.36
CA CYS A 137 -8.62 -4.84 -17.50
C CYS A 137 -7.52 -4.02 -18.19
N VAL A 138 -6.82 -3.22 -17.41
CA VAL A 138 -5.56 -2.59 -17.83
C VAL A 138 -4.49 -3.66 -18.11
N ASN A 139 -3.53 -3.34 -18.98
CA ASN A 139 -2.35 -4.18 -19.15
C ASN A 139 -1.44 -4.05 -17.91
N TRP A 140 -1.54 -5.02 -17.01
CA TRP A 140 -0.83 -5.03 -15.73
C TRP A 140 0.69 -4.93 -15.88
N ASP A 141 1.27 -5.72 -16.80
CA ASP A 141 2.72 -5.75 -17.01
C ASP A 141 3.25 -4.41 -17.51
N THR A 142 2.50 -3.76 -18.41
CA THR A 142 2.88 -2.42 -18.93
C THR A 142 2.91 -1.40 -17.80
N LEU A 143 1.88 -1.39 -16.94
CA LEU A 143 1.82 -0.50 -15.78
C LEU A 143 2.98 -0.76 -14.82
N MET A 144 3.15 -2.01 -14.40
CA MET A 144 4.20 -2.36 -13.43
C MET A 144 5.61 -2.16 -13.97
N ASN A 145 5.86 -2.39 -15.26
CA ASN A 145 7.15 -2.08 -15.88
C ASN A 145 7.42 -0.57 -15.90
N GLY A 146 6.39 0.26 -16.13
CA GLY A 146 6.49 1.70 -16.00
C GLY A 146 6.83 2.13 -14.57
N MET A 147 6.15 1.57 -13.57
CA MET A 147 6.42 1.81 -12.15
C MET A 147 7.88 1.48 -11.79
N ARG A 148 8.34 0.27 -12.15
CA ARG A 148 9.71 -0.19 -11.89
C ARG A 148 10.76 0.70 -12.51
N LYS A 149 10.53 1.13 -13.77
CA LYS A 149 11.46 1.99 -14.51
C LYS A 149 11.64 3.34 -13.83
N ASN A 150 10.57 3.89 -13.27
CA ASN A 150 10.55 5.23 -12.67
C ASN A 150 10.48 5.18 -11.14
N ARG A 151 10.80 4.04 -10.51
CA ARG A 151 10.65 3.89 -9.06
C ARG A 151 11.62 4.78 -8.31
N VAL A 152 11.17 5.33 -7.19
CA VAL A 152 11.98 6.11 -6.27
C VAL A 152 12.10 5.36 -4.96
N ASN A 153 13.32 5.18 -4.47
CA ASN A 153 13.55 4.63 -3.13
C ASN A 153 13.40 5.76 -2.10
N PRO A 154 12.32 5.81 -1.31
CA PRO A 154 12.12 6.88 -0.33
C PRO A 154 13.13 6.82 0.83
N PHE A 155 13.76 5.66 1.05
CA PHE A 155 14.78 5.46 2.09
C PHE A 155 16.19 5.83 1.64
N LYS A 156 16.37 6.33 0.42
CA LYS A 156 17.66 6.87 -0.03
C LYS A 156 17.86 8.25 0.62
N PRO A 157 18.99 8.50 1.32
CA PRO A 157 19.27 9.81 1.90
C PRO A 157 19.14 10.94 0.87
N GLY A 158 18.53 12.05 1.29
CA GLY A 158 18.32 13.23 0.45
C GLY A 158 17.11 13.17 -0.49
N VAL A 159 16.36 12.05 -0.56
CA VAL A 159 15.11 11.98 -1.33
C VAL A 159 13.98 12.70 -0.61
N LEU A 160 13.78 12.39 0.67
CA LEU A 160 12.77 13.03 1.51
C LEU A 160 13.43 14.04 2.44
N VAL A 161 13.33 15.32 2.10
CA VAL A 161 13.87 16.43 2.90
C VAL A 161 12.79 17.46 3.12
N HIS A 162 12.37 17.63 4.37
CA HIS A 162 11.39 18.64 4.73
C HIS A 162 12.05 20.04 4.71
N PRO A 163 11.47 21.04 4.04
CA PRO A 163 12.11 22.36 3.88
C PRO A 163 12.47 23.07 5.20
N LYS A 164 11.73 22.79 6.28
CA LYS A 164 11.94 23.40 7.61
C LYS A 164 12.55 22.46 8.65
N LEU A 165 12.39 21.14 8.48
CA LEU A 165 12.68 20.14 9.52
C LEU A 165 13.86 19.25 9.14
N GLY A 166 14.37 19.36 7.91
CA GLY A 166 15.56 18.65 7.46
C GLY A 166 15.28 17.26 6.87
N PRO A 167 16.32 16.43 6.72
CA PRO A 167 16.22 15.11 6.11
C PRO A 167 15.39 14.17 6.97
N VAL A 168 14.52 13.42 6.30
CA VAL A 168 13.60 12.49 6.96
C VAL A 168 14.29 11.16 7.29
N VAL A 169 15.21 10.74 6.42
CA VAL A 169 16.03 9.51 6.58
C VAL A 169 17.51 9.83 6.33
N PRO A 170 18.17 10.60 7.23
CA PRO A 170 19.58 10.99 7.07
C PRO A 170 20.52 9.78 6.90
N ASP A 171 20.25 8.68 7.61
CA ASP A 171 21.04 7.45 7.58
C ASP A 171 20.36 6.34 6.76
N GLY A 172 19.42 6.73 5.89
CA GLY A 172 18.64 5.83 5.07
C GLY A 172 17.84 4.84 5.91
N ARG A 173 17.91 3.53 5.59
CA ARG A 173 17.20 2.46 6.31
C ARG A 173 17.68 2.26 7.77
N ASN A 174 18.78 2.87 8.17
CA ASN A 174 19.29 2.82 9.55
C ASN A 174 18.82 4.02 10.38
N THR A 175 18.02 4.93 9.80
CA THR A 175 17.52 6.10 10.51
C THR A 175 16.60 5.68 11.66
N VAL A 176 16.90 6.10 12.88
CA VAL A 176 16.02 5.88 14.02
C VAL A 176 14.92 6.95 14.04
N ILE A 177 13.66 6.54 13.99
CA ILE A 177 12.50 7.43 14.07
C ILE A 177 11.98 7.44 15.50
N GLU A 178 11.85 8.64 16.09
CA GLU A 178 11.31 8.81 17.44
C GLU A 178 9.89 8.24 17.56
N ASP A 179 9.54 7.71 18.74
CA ASP A 179 8.24 7.05 18.99
C ASP A 179 7.02 7.91 18.62
N LYS A 180 7.12 9.22 18.86
CA LYS A 180 6.07 10.19 18.53
C LYS A 180 5.79 10.30 17.03
N ASP A 181 6.79 10.02 16.19
CA ASP A 181 6.73 10.16 14.72
C ASP A 181 6.62 8.81 14.00
N ARG A 182 6.77 7.68 14.71
CA ARG A 182 6.67 6.32 14.15
C ARG A 182 5.39 6.08 13.36
N HIS A 183 4.26 6.61 13.83
CA HIS A 183 2.95 6.45 13.20
C HIS A 183 2.80 7.23 11.89
N ARG A 184 3.60 8.30 11.72
CA ARG A 184 3.61 9.15 10.53
C ARG A 184 4.60 8.65 9.48
N PHE A 185 5.54 7.79 9.88
CA PHE A 185 6.63 7.30 9.04
C PHE A 185 6.45 5.87 8.55
N VAL A 186 5.21 5.41 8.40
CA VAL A 186 4.91 4.15 7.72
C VAL A 186 4.94 4.38 6.22
N ILE A 187 6.16 4.49 5.69
CA ILE A 187 6.39 4.41 4.26
C ILE A 187 6.18 2.93 3.90
N ASN A 188 5.05 2.65 3.24
CA ASN A 188 4.80 1.37 2.55
C ASN A 188 4.55 0.13 3.44
N GLY A 189 4.38 0.31 4.75
CA GLY A 189 4.29 -0.82 5.69
C GLY A 189 5.64 -1.46 6.02
N THR A 190 6.75 -0.92 5.51
CA THR A 190 8.11 -1.30 5.90
C THR A 190 8.57 -0.25 6.92
N SER A 191 8.50 -0.60 8.20
CA SER A 191 9.09 0.19 9.28
C SER A 191 10.60 0.35 9.00
N VAL A 192 11.12 1.58 9.11
CA VAL A 192 12.56 1.76 9.32
C VAL A 192 12.91 1.08 10.64
N LEU A 193 14.04 0.38 10.68
CA LEU A 193 14.48 -0.38 11.85
C LEU A 193 14.40 0.50 13.09
N VAL A 194 13.61 0.04 14.06
CA VAL A 194 13.57 0.60 15.40
C VAL A 194 14.95 0.35 16.01
N SER A 195 15.57 1.35 16.62
CA SER A 195 16.71 1.07 17.49
C SER A 195 16.20 0.22 18.66
N GLU A 196 16.49 -1.07 18.67
CA GLU A 196 16.46 -1.90 19.88
C GLU A 196 17.65 -1.53 20.79
N LEU A 197 17.82 -0.25 21.07
CA LEU A 197 18.76 0.22 22.08
C LEU A 197 17.91 0.69 23.26
N GLU A 198 18.05 -0.07 24.36
CA GLU A 198 17.49 0.15 25.71
C GLU A 198 16.15 -0.55 26.05
N LYS A 199 16.07 -1.87 25.81
CA LYS A 199 15.20 -2.76 26.62
C LYS A 199 15.96 -3.74 27.52
N ASP A 200 17.27 -3.57 27.68
CA ASP A 200 18.03 -4.29 28.70
C ASP A 200 18.87 -3.29 29.50
N GLY A 201 18.39 -2.93 30.70
CA GLY A 201 19.08 -1.92 31.50
C GLY A 201 18.32 -1.27 32.67
N ARG A 202 17.54 -2.03 33.46
CA ARG A 202 17.29 -1.92 34.91
C ARG A 202 15.89 -2.37 35.32
#